data_AF-A0A816G6J7-F1
#
_entry.id   AF-A0A816G6J7-F1
#
_cell.length_a   1.000
_cell.length_b   1.000
_cell.length_c   1.000
_cell.angle_alpha   90.00
_cell.angle_beta   90.00
_cell.angle_gamma   90.00
#
_symmetry.space_group_name_H-M   'P 1'
#
loop_
_entity.id
_entity.type
_entity.pdbx_description
1 polymer ?
#
loop_
_entity_poly.entity_id
_entity_poly.type
_entity_poly.pdbx_seq_one_letter_code
_entity_poly.pdbx_strand_id
1 'polypeptide(L)'
;MYSFTIPFPSESTFESLQRKYSSKLSCPCSQPAVSFSEFLSIEPNAYHQICSSDFVSFRFLDILWGNKASHSYFSPVDDKVLSTQFRLLAALCSLAKSTVEERIRTLSNRELVTVEPLSRHSFDDQIHSIVSSFRRETPRDFRRTHEYVNGMLHANQFQTFLLTNWNLVTTYGGKSYYFSTSPVSVNESGQFCSCETSSTCTRSKLKNMNYGGTFTGLVVGCLPVHGLRLSTLECFYSSECLTDLAVFVKSSLVLSPLNQSIPSRFTPISSTPIGTLIDELFIESWQNSSNYSSYYSICAPSNCRYTYVERNGFVYTLTTILGLYGGLTEGLPLVIWGSLQVYWKIRERIKRHRHIAPINSG
;
A
#
# COMPACT_ATOMS: atom_id res chain seq x y z
N MET A 1 10.52 18.19 44.38
CA MET A 1 10.54 17.60 43.03
C MET A 1 11.99 17.54 42.61
N TYR A 2 12.55 16.35 42.41
CA TYR A 2 13.97 16.21 42.08
C TYR A 2 14.12 16.07 40.58
N SER A 3 15.13 16.75 40.01
CA SER A 3 15.52 16.64 38.60
C SER A 3 16.88 15.93 38.53
N PHE A 4 16.96 14.85 37.76
CA PHE A 4 18.19 14.13 37.50
C PHE A 4 18.57 14.29 36.03
N THR A 5 19.86 14.41 35.74
CA THR A 5 20.39 14.61 34.38
C THR A 5 21.45 13.54 34.10
N ILE A 6 21.28 12.81 33.01
CA ILE A 6 22.22 11.79 32.53
C ILE A 6 22.87 12.32 31.25
N PRO A 7 24.19 12.56 31.22
CA PRO A 7 24.89 12.94 30.01
C PRO A 7 25.07 11.73 29.07
N PHE A 8 24.97 11.95 27.76
CA PHE A 8 25.23 10.97 26.69
C PHE A 8 24.69 9.55 26.98
N PRO A 9 23.36 9.40 27.15
CA PRO A 9 22.79 8.11 27.48
C PRO A 9 22.96 7.12 26.33
N SER A 10 23.28 5.87 26.67
CA SER A 10 23.26 4.76 25.71
C SER A 10 21.83 4.40 25.29
N GLU A 11 21.67 3.70 24.17
CA GLU A 11 20.38 3.16 23.71
C GLU A 11 19.63 2.43 24.84
N SER A 12 20.33 1.51 25.53
CA SER A 12 19.75 0.73 26.63
C SER A 12 19.34 1.56 27.85
N THR A 13 20.12 2.61 28.14
CA THR A 13 19.85 3.55 29.23
C THR A 13 18.60 4.36 28.91
N PHE A 14 18.51 4.90 27.70
CA PHE A 14 17.33 5.63 27.24
C PHE A 14 16.07 4.76 27.28
N GLU A 15 16.11 3.53 26.75
CA GLU A 15 14.97 2.62 26.78
C GLU A 15 14.52 2.27 28.20
N SER A 16 15.45 2.14 29.14
CA SER A 16 15.11 1.95 30.55
C SER A 16 14.45 3.18 31.17
N LEU A 17 14.94 4.38 30.86
CA LEU A 17 14.39 5.64 31.37
C LEU A 17 13.01 5.92 30.77
N GLN A 18 12.85 5.70 29.46
CA GLN A 18 11.59 5.92 28.74
C GLN A 18 10.49 5.02 29.29
N ARG A 19 10.79 3.75 29.59
CA ARG A 19 9.81 2.83 30.23
C ARG A 19 9.39 3.29 31.62
N LYS A 20 10.28 3.92 32.40
CA LYS A 20 10.02 4.27 33.81
C LYS A 20 9.46 5.70 33.99
N TYR A 21 9.83 6.61 33.11
CA TYR A 21 9.57 8.05 33.26
C TYR A 21 9.01 8.70 31.98
N SER A 22 8.38 7.94 31.08
CA SER A 22 7.91 8.39 29.75
C SER A 22 7.31 9.80 29.67
N SER A 23 6.45 10.19 30.62
CA SER A 23 5.77 11.50 30.62
C SER A 23 6.59 12.67 31.18
N LYS A 24 7.76 12.38 31.75
CA LYS A 24 8.62 13.34 32.46
C LYS A 24 10.08 13.28 32.03
N LEU A 25 10.41 12.40 31.08
CA LEU A 25 11.72 12.29 30.48
C LEU A 25 11.79 13.28 29.31
N SER A 26 12.88 14.04 29.24
CA SER A 26 13.20 14.86 28.08
C SER A 26 14.64 14.62 27.66
N CYS A 27 14.83 14.30 26.38
CA CYS A 27 16.10 13.87 25.81
C CYS A 27 16.25 14.51 24.43
N PRO A 28 16.70 15.77 24.32
CA PRO A 28 16.85 16.42 23.03
C PRO A 28 17.89 15.70 22.16
N CYS A 29 17.51 15.35 20.93
CA CYS A 29 18.44 14.84 19.92
C CYS A 29 19.50 15.90 19.58
N SER A 30 20.74 15.46 19.37
CA SER A 30 21.80 16.30 18.79
C SER A 30 21.57 16.55 17.30
N GLN A 31 21.04 15.55 16.57
CA GLN A 31 20.59 15.71 15.19
C GLN A 31 19.11 15.31 15.10
N PRO A 32 18.18 16.30 15.01
CA PRO A 32 16.76 16.01 15.06
C PRO A 32 16.22 15.44 13.74
N ALA A 33 16.98 15.48 12.65
CA ALA A 33 16.59 14.97 11.34
C ALA A 33 17.56 13.87 10.92
N VAL A 34 17.03 12.67 10.65
CA VAL A 34 17.82 11.50 10.23
C VAL A 34 17.32 11.03 8.88
N SER A 35 18.19 10.97 7.87
CA SER A 35 17.84 10.44 6.55
C SER A 35 17.40 8.98 6.65
N PHE A 36 16.34 8.61 5.92
CA PHE A 36 15.91 7.20 5.86
C PHE A 36 16.99 6.29 5.30
N SER A 37 17.86 6.78 4.41
CA SER A 37 18.96 5.99 3.84
C SER A 37 19.92 5.41 4.88
N GLU A 38 20.03 6.01 6.06
CA GLU A 38 20.95 5.59 7.13
C GLU A 38 20.45 4.40 7.93
N PHE A 39 19.13 4.14 7.93
CA PHE A 39 18.54 3.14 8.81
C PHE A 39 17.40 2.33 8.20
N LEU A 40 16.93 2.63 6.99
CA LEU A 40 15.82 1.95 6.33
C LEU A 40 16.22 1.53 4.91
N SER A 41 16.09 0.24 4.63
CA SER A 41 16.19 -0.32 3.29
C SER A 41 14.85 -0.93 2.88
N ILE A 42 14.39 -0.60 1.66
CA ILE A 42 13.19 -1.16 1.04
C ILE A 42 13.54 -1.47 -0.40
N GLU A 43 13.26 -2.70 -0.83
CA GLU A 43 13.46 -3.15 -2.20
C GLU A 43 12.43 -4.21 -2.61
N PRO A 44 12.11 -4.34 -3.90
CA PRO A 44 11.39 -5.49 -4.42
C PRO A 44 12.28 -6.73 -4.31
N ASN A 45 11.83 -7.74 -3.59
CA ASN A 45 12.54 -9.02 -3.52
C ASN A 45 12.40 -9.80 -4.84
N ALA A 46 11.23 -9.72 -5.48
CA ALA A 46 10.99 -10.35 -6.77
C ALA A 46 9.96 -9.59 -7.59
N TYR A 47 10.18 -9.58 -8.91
CA TYR A 47 9.19 -9.22 -9.91
C TYR A 47 8.63 -10.48 -10.57
N HIS A 48 7.42 -10.39 -11.14
CA HIS A 48 6.78 -11.48 -11.85
C HIS A 48 7.65 -11.92 -13.03
N GLN A 49 7.81 -13.24 -13.19
CA GLN A 49 8.71 -13.87 -14.16
C GLN A 49 8.49 -13.42 -15.63
N ILE A 50 7.30 -12.94 -15.96
CA ILE A 50 6.99 -12.35 -17.28
C ILE A 50 7.97 -11.22 -17.64
N CYS A 51 8.39 -10.40 -16.68
CA CYS A 51 9.28 -9.26 -16.91
C CYS A 51 10.75 -9.66 -17.10
N SER A 52 11.09 -10.94 -16.99
CA SER A 52 12.41 -11.52 -17.28
C SER A 52 12.34 -12.67 -18.28
N SER A 53 11.18 -12.87 -18.91
CA SER A 53 10.92 -13.97 -19.84
C SER A 53 11.27 -13.62 -21.28
N ASP A 54 11.22 -14.63 -22.16
CA ASP A 54 11.38 -14.44 -23.60
C ASP A 54 10.36 -13.44 -24.19
N PHE A 55 9.18 -13.31 -23.57
CA PHE A 55 8.07 -12.47 -24.04
C PHE A 55 8.34 -10.95 -23.99
N VAL A 56 9.36 -10.53 -23.25
CA VAL A 56 9.83 -9.14 -23.21
C VAL A 56 11.21 -8.95 -23.85
N SER A 57 11.77 -10.03 -24.42
CA SER A 57 13.10 -9.99 -25.03
C SER A 57 13.09 -9.29 -26.39
N PHE A 58 14.15 -8.54 -26.69
CA PHE A 58 14.29 -7.88 -28.00
C PHE A 58 14.14 -8.87 -29.17
N ARG A 59 14.73 -10.06 -29.05
CA ARG A 59 14.66 -11.12 -30.06
C ARG A 59 13.22 -11.54 -30.37
N PHE A 60 12.41 -11.79 -29.33
CA PHE A 60 11.00 -12.14 -29.54
C PHE A 60 10.22 -11.00 -30.19
N LEU A 61 10.40 -9.77 -29.71
CA LEU A 61 9.69 -8.59 -30.21
C LEU A 61 10.03 -8.25 -31.67
N ASP A 62 11.27 -8.48 -32.08
CA ASP A 62 11.75 -8.28 -33.45
C ASP A 62 11.18 -9.33 -34.40
N ILE A 63 11.22 -10.61 -34.00
CA ILE A 63 10.61 -11.71 -34.75
C ILE A 63 9.11 -11.49 -34.92
N LEU A 64 8.42 -11.12 -33.84
CA LEU A 64 6.98 -10.91 -33.84
C LEU A 64 6.56 -9.73 -34.71
N TRP A 65 7.43 -8.71 -34.82
CA TRP A 65 7.24 -7.66 -35.80
C TRP A 65 7.47 -8.19 -37.22
N GLY A 66 8.59 -8.86 -37.47
CA GLY A 66 8.94 -9.44 -38.75
C GLY A 66 9.37 -8.42 -39.82
N ASN A 67 10.06 -8.90 -40.86
CA ASN A 67 10.74 -8.09 -41.89
C ASN A 67 9.86 -7.69 -43.09
N LYS A 68 8.58 -8.04 -43.05
CA LYS A 68 7.66 -7.62 -44.12
C LYS A 68 7.32 -6.16 -43.89
N ALA A 69 7.81 -5.29 -44.78
CA ALA A 69 7.15 -4.00 -44.99
C ALA A 69 5.66 -4.29 -45.24
N SER A 70 4.76 -3.50 -44.64
CA SER A 70 3.31 -3.65 -44.77
C SER A 70 2.86 -3.36 -46.21
N HIS A 71 3.32 -4.17 -47.17
CA HIS A 71 2.89 -4.17 -48.55
C HIS A 71 1.66 -5.06 -48.65
N SER A 72 0.54 -4.58 -48.12
CA SER A 72 -0.79 -4.93 -48.62
C SER A 72 -1.81 -4.08 -47.87
N TYR A 73 -2.43 -3.17 -48.62
CA TYR A 73 -3.68 -2.51 -48.32
C TYR A 73 -4.60 -3.36 -47.42
N PHE A 74 -4.89 -2.85 -46.22
CA PHE A 74 -6.08 -3.17 -45.40
C PHE A 74 -6.31 -4.63 -44.94
N SER A 75 -5.29 -5.51 -44.92
CA SER A 75 -5.43 -6.89 -44.39
C SER A 75 -5.17 -6.93 -42.87
N PRO A 76 -5.85 -7.80 -42.08
CA PRO A 76 -5.60 -7.91 -40.64
C PRO A 76 -4.14 -8.30 -40.36
N VAL A 77 -3.45 -7.43 -39.62
CA VAL A 77 -2.06 -7.57 -39.18
C VAL A 77 -2.01 -7.78 -37.66
N ASP A 78 -2.74 -8.79 -37.17
CA ASP A 78 -2.82 -9.05 -35.73
C ASP A 78 -1.48 -9.49 -35.14
N ASP A 79 -0.57 -10.01 -35.97
CA ASP A 79 0.84 -10.21 -35.63
C ASP A 79 1.50 -8.89 -35.20
N LYS A 80 1.24 -7.79 -35.93
CA LYS A 80 1.74 -6.44 -35.57
C LYS A 80 1.03 -5.88 -34.34
N VAL A 81 -0.26 -6.15 -34.18
CA VAL A 81 -1.01 -5.76 -32.97
C VAL A 81 -0.44 -6.45 -31.74
N LEU A 82 -0.26 -7.77 -31.80
CA LEU A 82 0.39 -8.55 -30.75
C LEU A 82 1.82 -8.07 -30.51
N SER A 83 2.62 -7.83 -31.55
CA SER A 83 3.96 -7.25 -31.41
C SER A 83 3.93 -5.95 -30.60
N THR A 84 2.95 -5.10 -30.87
CA THR A 84 2.78 -3.83 -30.15
C THR A 84 2.37 -4.06 -28.69
N GLN A 85 1.48 -5.03 -28.43
CA GLN A 85 1.11 -5.42 -27.05
C GLN A 85 2.33 -5.92 -26.26
N PHE A 86 3.17 -6.77 -26.86
CA PHE A 86 4.36 -7.29 -26.19
C PHE A 86 5.47 -6.24 -26.01
N ARG A 87 5.63 -5.33 -26.97
CA ARG A 87 6.51 -4.16 -26.80
C ARG A 87 6.04 -3.28 -25.65
N LEU A 88 4.72 -3.09 -25.53
CA LEU A 88 4.14 -2.36 -24.42
C LEU A 88 4.34 -3.10 -23.09
N LEU A 89 4.18 -4.43 -23.05
CA LEU A 89 4.48 -5.24 -21.87
C LEU A 89 5.94 -5.05 -21.41
N ALA A 90 6.89 -5.13 -22.34
CA ALA A 90 8.30 -4.91 -22.06
C ALA A 90 8.56 -3.48 -21.53
N ALA A 91 7.96 -2.47 -22.17
CA ALA A 91 8.07 -1.08 -21.73
C ALA A 91 7.46 -0.88 -20.33
N LEU A 92 6.31 -1.49 -20.04
CA LEU A 92 5.64 -1.40 -18.73
C LEU A 92 6.44 -2.12 -17.63
N CYS A 93 7.06 -3.27 -17.93
CA CYS A 93 7.99 -3.92 -17.01
C CYS A 93 9.19 -3.01 -16.67
N SER A 94 9.78 -2.36 -17.67
CA SER A 94 10.89 -1.41 -17.47
C SER A 94 10.45 -0.18 -16.70
N LEU A 95 9.28 0.37 -17.04
CA LEU A 95 8.71 1.54 -16.39
C LEU A 95 8.34 1.24 -14.94
N ALA A 96 7.82 0.06 -14.64
CA ALA A 96 7.50 -0.36 -13.28
C ALA A 96 8.78 -0.41 -12.41
N LYS A 97 9.86 -1.02 -12.91
CA LYS A 97 11.17 -1.03 -12.22
C LYS A 97 11.68 0.38 -11.96
N SER A 98 11.74 1.20 -13.00
CA SER A 98 12.22 2.59 -12.90
C SER A 98 11.37 3.43 -11.95
N THR A 99 10.05 3.22 -11.94
CA THR A 99 9.12 3.91 -11.02
C THR A 99 9.42 3.53 -9.58
N VAL A 100 9.64 2.24 -9.28
CA VAL A 100 9.94 1.78 -7.93
C VAL A 100 11.30 2.30 -7.48
N GLU A 101 12.33 2.20 -8.32
CA GLU A 101 13.68 2.71 -8.03
C GLU A 101 13.65 4.21 -7.70
N GLU A 102 12.94 5.01 -8.50
CA GLU A 102 12.81 6.45 -8.27
C GLU A 102 12.04 6.77 -6.98
N ARG A 103 11.00 5.98 -6.66
CA ARG A 103 10.25 6.14 -5.40
C ARG A 103 11.10 5.75 -4.20
N ILE A 104 11.89 4.68 -4.28
CA ILE A 104 12.86 4.30 -3.24
C ILE A 104 13.85 5.43 -3.05
N ARG A 105 14.49 5.93 -4.12
CA ARG A 105 15.44 7.04 -4.07
C ARG A 105 14.83 8.29 -3.42
N THR A 106 13.59 8.62 -3.78
CA THR A 106 12.87 9.74 -3.19
C THR A 106 12.62 9.52 -1.69
N LEU A 107 12.23 8.31 -1.27
CA LEU A 107 12.05 7.98 0.14
C LEU A 107 13.37 8.04 0.92
N SER A 108 14.43 7.46 0.39
CA SER A 108 15.77 7.45 1.00
C SER A 108 16.30 8.86 1.26
N ASN A 109 15.97 9.82 0.40
CA ASN A 109 16.36 11.23 0.55
C ASN A 109 15.50 12.02 1.55
N ARG A 110 14.38 11.45 2.03
CA ARG A 110 13.58 12.08 3.08
C ARG A 110 14.20 11.82 4.45
N GLU A 111 13.82 12.64 5.41
CA GLU A 111 14.29 12.57 6.79
C GLU A 111 13.14 12.25 7.74
N LEU A 112 13.44 11.47 8.76
CA LEU A 112 12.62 11.31 9.95
C LEU A 112 13.00 12.41 10.93
N VAL A 113 12.06 13.30 11.24
CA VAL A 113 12.28 14.45 12.13
C VAL A 113 11.73 14.15 13.52
N THR A 114 12.61 14.06 14.50
CA THR A 114 12.31 13.75 15.90
C THR A 114 13.10 14.67 16.82
N VAL A 115 12.41 15.47 17.64
CA VAL A 115 13.06 16.37 18.62
C VAL A 115 13.70 15.58 19.76
N GLU A 116 13.09 14.46 20.12
CA GLU A 116 13.59 13.49 21.11
C GLU A 116 13.62 12.09 20.46
N PRO A 117 14.54 11.20 20.88
CA PRO A 117 14.61 9.86 20.32
C PRO A 117 13.28 9.14 20.49
N LEU A 118 12.82 8.45 19.45
CA LEU A 118 11.71 7.53 19.56
C LEU A 118 12.10 6.33 20.40
N SER A 119 11.17 5.79 21.19
CA SER A 119 11.35 4.43 21.74
C SER A 119 11.41 3.41 20.61
N ARG A 120 12.06 2.26 20.84
CA ARG A 120 12.13 1.19 19.85
C ARG A 120 10.76 0.77 19.30
N HIS A 121 9.76 0.63 20.18
CA HIS A 121 8.39 0.33 19.77
C HIS A 121 7.81 1.44 18.88
N SER A 122 7.96 2.70 19.27
CA SER A 122 7.45 3.84 18.49
C SER A 122 8.17 3.99 17.14
N PHE A 123 9.47 3.67 17.10
CA PHE A 123 10.24 3.61 15.86
C PHE A 123 9.69 2.51 14.95
N ASP A 124 9.57 1.28 15.46
CA ASP A 124 9.09 0.13 14.67
C ASP A 124 7.68 0.39 14.11
N ASP A 125 6.77 0.96 14.91
CA ASP A 125 5.43 1.36 14.47
C ASP A 125 5.46 2.40 13.36
N GLN A 126 6.27 3.45 13.52
CA GLN A 126 6.39 4.51 12.53
C GLN A 126 6.99 3.99 11.22
N ILE A 127 8.05 3.19 11.30
CA ILE A 127 8.68 2.59 10.11
C ILE A 127 7.71 1.63 9.43
N HIS A 128 6.98 0.81 10.19
CA HIS A 128 5.95 -0.06 9.62
C HIS A 128 4.87 0.75 8.88
N SER A 129 4.40 1.85 9.47
CA SER A 129 3.42 2.75 8.85
C SER A 129 3.96 3.40 7.56
N ILE A 130 5.22 3.82 7.56
CA ILE A 130 5.90 4.40 6.39
C ILE A 130 6.06 3.37 5.28
N VAL A 131 6.59 2.18 5.60
CA VAL A 131 6.80 1.09 4.65
C VAL A 131 5.47 0.60 4.06
N SER A 132 4.44 0.44 4.88
CA SER A 132 3.11 0.01 4.42
C SER A 132 2.46 1.06 3.51
N SER A 133 2.60 2.34 3.83
CA SER A 133 2.11 3.43 2.99
C SER A 133 2.88 3.48 1.67
N PHE A 134 4.21 3.35 1.69
CA PHE A 134 5.04 3.27 0.49
C PHE A 134 4.61 2.13 -0.44
N ARG A 135 4.43 0.91 0.11
CA ARG A 135 4.00 -0.27 -0.66
C ARG A 135 2.61 -0.14 -1.25
N ARG A 136 1.71 0.58 -0.58
CA ARG A 136 0.32 0.79 -1.01
C ARG A 136 0.19 1.93 -2.03
N GLU A 137 0.91 3.02 -1.81
CA GLU A 137 0.77 4.24 -2.62
C GLU A 137 1.55 4.16 -3.93
N THR A 138 2.69 3.48 -3.94
CA THR A 138 3.53 3.36 -5.15
C THR A 138 2.77 2.70 -6.33
N PRO A 139 2.16 1.50 -6.19
CA PRO A 139 1.33 0.93 -7.25
C PRO A 139 0.08 1.75 -7.54
N ARG A 140 -0.54 2.33 -6.51
CA ARG A 140 -1.77 3.14 -6.65
C ARG A 140 -1.56 4.37 -7.52
N ASP A 141 -0.47 5.10 -7.31
CA ASP A 141 -0.13 6.29 -8.08
C ASP A 141 0.25 5.93 -9.52
N PHE A 142 0.97 4.82 -9.70
CA PHE A 142 1.28 4.28 -11.03
C PHE A 142 -0.01 3.94 -11.79
N ARG A 143 -0.92 3.16 -11.18
CA ARG A 143 -2.21 2.80 -11.76
C ARG A 143 -3.01 4.04 -12.15
N ARG A 144 -3.15 5.03 -11.26
CA ARG A 144 -3.88 6.28 -11.54
C ARG A 144 -3.32 7.02 -12.74
N THR A 145 -1.99 7.12 -12.83
CA THR A 145 -1.33 7.79 -13.95
C THR A 145 -1.58 7.04 -15.26
N HIS A 146 -1.48 5.71 -15.22
CA HIS A 146 -1.72 4.86 -16.39
C HIS A 146 -3.20 4.90 -16.84
N GLU A 147 -4.15 4.81 -15.92
CA GLU A 147 -5.59 4.94 -16.19
C GLU A 147 -5.93 6.31 -16.77
N TYR A 148 -5.32 7.38 -16.25
CA TYR A 148 -5.49 8.72 -16.78
C TYR A 148 -5.03 8.82 -18.25
N VAL A 149 -3.83 8.31 -18.56
CA VAL A 149 -3.33 8.30 -19.95
C VAL A 149 -4.25 7.49 -20.86
N ASN A 150 -4.68 6.30 -20.45
CA ASN A 150 -5.58 5.47 -21.26
C ASN A 150 -6.96 6.13 -21.45
N GLY A 151 -7.48 6.75 -20.40
CA GLY A 151 -8.73 7.53 -20.46
C GLY A 151 -8.61 8.70 -21.43
N MET A 152 -7.48 9.40 -21.44
CA MET A 152 -7.19 10.48 -22.39
C MET A 152 -7.11 9.96 -23.83
N LEU A 153 -6.44 8.84 -24.07
CA LEU A 153 -6.37 8.24 -25.41
C LEU A 153 -7.75 7.87 -25.94
N HIS A 154 -8.61 7.30 -25.10
CA HIS A 154 -9.97 6.92 -25.47
C HIS A 154 -10.88 8.14 -25.66
N ALA A 155 -10.89 9.08 -24.72
CA ALA A 155 -11.75 10.26 -24.77
C ALA A 155 -11.45 11.17 -25.98
N ASN A 156 -10.19 11.24 -26.39
CA ASN A 156 -9.76 11.97 -27.59
C ASN A 156 -9.82 11.13 -28.87
N GLN A 157 -10.39 9.92 -28.81
CA GLN A 157 -10.56 9.02 -29.96
C GLN A 157 -9.25 8.80 -30.73
N PHE A 158 -8.11 8.69 -30.03
CA PHE A 158 -6.79 8.61 -30.65
C PHE A 158 -6.69 7.43 -31.62
N GLN A 159 -6.54 7.70 -32.90
CA GLN A 159 -6.51 6.67 -33.94
C GLN A 159 -5.12 6.03 -34.04
N THR A 160 -5.07 4.70 -34.05
CA THR A 160 -3.81 3.98 -34.21
C THR A 160 -3.62 3.56 -35.67
N PHE A 161 -2.37 3.52 -36.15
CA PHE A 161 -2.07 3.00 -37.49
C PHE A 161 -2.45 1.52 -37.67
N LEU A 162 -2.65 0.81 -36.56
CA LEU A 162 -3.07 -0.60 -36.51
C LEU A 162 -4.57 -0.77 -36.80
N LEU A 163 -5.33 0.34 -36.87
CA LEU A 163 -6.77 0.35 -37.18
C LEU A 163 -7.60 -0.55 -36.25
N THR A 164 -7.17 -0.75 -35.01
CA THR A 164 -7.86 -1.60 -34.03
C THR A 164 -9.07 -0.91 -33.38
N ASN A 165 -9.12 0.42 -33.41
CA ASN A 165 -10.22 1.22 -32.88
C ASN A 165 -11.01 2.00 -33.93
N TRP A 166 -10.38 2.41 -35.04
CA TRP A 166 -11.03 3.13 -36.13
C TRP A 166 -10.63 2.53 -37.47
N ASN A 167 -11.63 2.22 -38.29
CA ASN A 167 -11.44 1.82 -39.68
C ASN A 167 -11.25 3.06 -40.53
N LEU A 168 -10.33 3.00 -41.48
CA LEU A 168 -10.18 3.97 -42.55
C LEU A 168 -10.84 3.42 -43.82
N VAL A 169 -11.92 4.06 -44.27
CA VAL A 169 -12.66 3.68 -45.48
C VAL A 169 -12.32 4.69 -46.57
N THR A 170 -11.88 4.18 -47.72
CA THR A 170 -11.61 5.00 -48.91
C THR A 170 -12.70 4.72 -49.94
N THR A 171 -13.49 5.73 -50.28
CA THR A 171 -14.60 5.62 -51.24
C THR A 171 -14.27 6.39 -52.51
N TYR A 172 -14.40 5.74 -53.67
CA TYR A 172 -14.20 6.40 -54.97
C TYR A 172 -15.48 7.08 -55.43
N GLY A 173 -15.43 8.40 -55.60
CA GLY A 173 -16.53 9.25 -56.06
C GLY A 173 -16.50 9.58 -57.54
N GLY A 174 -15.86 8.76 -58.39
CA GLY A 174 -15.79 8.97 -59.84
C GLY A 174 -14.68 9.92 -60.31
N LYS A 175 -14.39 11.03 -59.62
CA LYS A 175 -13.24 11.93 -59.92
C LYS A 175 -12.31 12.18 -58.73
N SER A 176 -12.70 11.75 -57.54
CA SER A 176 -11.97 11.97 -56.29
C SER A 176 -12.12 10.77 -55.36
N TYR A 177 -11.17 10.65 -54.42
CA TYR A 177 -11.26 9.72 -53.30
C TYR A 177 -11.72 10.48 -52.05
N TYR A 178 -12.67 9.89 -51.33
CA TYR A 178 -13.09 10.35 -50.01
C TYR A 178 -12.53 9.41 -48.96
N PHE A 179 -11.96 9.99 -47.90
CA PHE A 179 -11.56 9.26 -46.72
C PHE A 179 -12.61 9.49 -45.65
N SER A 180 -13.19 8.40 -45.15
CA SER A 180 -14.05 8.43 -43.97
C SER A 180 -13.50 7.48 -42.92
N THR A 181 -13.76 7.79 -41.66
CA THR A 181 -13.41 6.94 -40.53
C THR A 181 -14.68 6.43 -39.88
N SER A 182 -14.69 5.16 -39.48
CA SER A 182 -15.78 4.59 -38.69
C SER A 182 -15.22 3.79 -37.52
N PRO A 183 -15.89 3.81 -36.35
CA PRO A 183 -15.38 3.09 -35.19
C PRO A 183 -15.45 1.58 -35.44
N VAL A 184 -14.41 0.88 -34.99
CA VAL A 184 -14.40 -0.59 -34.99
C VAL A 184 -15.44 -1.07 -34.00
N SER A 185 -16.27 -2.01 -34.44
CA SER A 185 -17.27 -2.64 -33.59
C SER A 185 -17.09 -4.15 -33.62
N VAL A 186 -17.15 -4.77 -32.45
CA VAL A 186 -16.97 -6.21 -32.26
C VAL A 186 -18.28 -6.84 -31.80
N ASN A 187 -18.56 -8.04 -32.30
CA ASN A 187 -19.71 -8.85 -31.92
C ASN A 187 -19.26 -10.32 -31.75
N GLU A 188 -18.57 -10.62 -30.65
CA GLU A 188 -18.15 -12.00 -30.31
C GLU A 188 -19.09 -12.69 -29.32
N SER A 189 -19.73 -11.95 -28.41
CA SER A 189 -20.60 -12.50 -27.35
C SER A 189 -22.10 -12.34 -27.65
N GLY A 190 -22.48 -12.02 -28.88
CA GLY A 190 -23.84 -11.63 -29.25
C GLY A 190 -24.23 -10.20 -28.81
N GLN A 191 -23.33 -9.51 -28.10
CA GLN A 191 -23.45 -8.11 -27.73
C GLN A 191 -22.55 -7.25 -28.62
N PHE A 192 -23.14 -6.19 -29.20
CA PHE A 192 -22.41 -5.23 -30.00
C PHE A 192 -21.59 -4.30 -29.09
N CYS A 193 -20.27 -4.27 -29.30
CA CYS A 193 -19.34 -3.40 -28.57
C CYS A 193 -18.61 -2.49 -29.55
N SER A 194 -18.74 -1.17 -29.39
CA SER A 194 -18.08 -0.17 -30.24
C SER A 194 -16.89 0.46 -29.51
N CYS A 195 -15.76 0.57 -30.21
CA CYS A 195 -14.57 1.24 -29.70
C CYS A 195 -14.70 2.76 -29.57
N GLU A 196 -15.80 3.34 -30.05
CA GLU A 196 -16.15 4.74 -29.78
C GLU A 196 -16.71 4.92 -28.38
N THR A 197 -17.50 3.96 -27.89
CA THR A 197 -18.25 4.09 -26.64
C THR A 197 -17.62 3.30 -25.49
N SER A 198 -16.81 2.28 -25.79
CA SER A 198 -16.18 1.45 -24.77
C SER A 198 -14.73 1.09 -25.13
N SER A 199 -13.83 1.32 -24.17
CA SER A 199 -12.43 0.90 -24.24
C SER A 199 -12.23 -0.60 -23.99
N THR A 200 -13.25 -1.28 -23.44
CA THR A 200 -13.17 -2.69 -23.02
C THR A 200 -13.57 -3.67 -24.10
N CYS A 201 -13.92 -3.21 -25.31
CA CYS A 201 -14.22 -4.10 -26.42
C CYS A 201 -13.00 -4.92 -26.79
N THR A 202 -13.19 -6.24 -26.88
CA THR A 202 -12.15 -7.19 -27.24
C THR A 202 -12.62 -8.18 -28.28
N ARG A 203 -11.67 -8.73 -29.02
CA ARG A 203 -11.85 -9.91 -29.88
C ARG A 203 -10.77 -10.94 -29.60
N SER A 204 -11.18 -12.20 -29.57
CA SER A 204 -10.35 -13.38 -29.31
C SER A 204 -9.87 -14.07 -30.58
N LYS A 205 -10.58 -13.86 -31.70
CA LYS A 205 -10.15 -14.37 -33.01
C LYS A 205 -9.06 -13.49 -33.59
N LEU A 206 -7.83 -14.03 -33.64
CA LEU A 206 -6.66 -13.42 -34.24
C LEU A 206 -6.49 -13.93 -35.66
N LYS A 207 -6.11 -13.04 -36.58
CA LYS A 207 -5.92 -13.31 -38.00
C LYS A 207 -4.67 -12.62 -38.52
N ASN A 208 -3.88 -13.34 -39.30
CA ASN A 208 -2.86 -12.77 -40.17
C ASN A 208 -3.16 -13.14 -41.63
N MET A 209 -2.25 -12.80 -42.55
CA MET A 209 -2.42 -13.04 -43.98
C MET A 209 -2.71 -14.51 -44.38
N ASN A 210 -2.37 -15.50 -43.55
CA ASN A 210 -2.45 -16.93 -43.93
C ASN A 210 -3.14 -17.82 -42.88
N TYR A 211 -3.35 -17.32 -41.67
CA TYR A 211 -3.80 -18.11 -40.53
C TYR A 211 -4.77 -17.29 -39.69
N GLY A 212 -5.81 -17.96 -39.21
CA GLY A 212 -6.73 -17.43 -38.21
C GLY A 212 -6.89 -18.44 -37.08
N GLY A 213 -6.81 -17.98 -35.84
CA GLY A 213 -6.88 -18.83 -34.67
C GLY A 213 -7.31 -18.07 -33.42
N THR A 214 -7.70 -18.82 -32.39
CA THR A 214 -7.98 -18.31 -31.06
C THR A 214 -6.88 -18.79 -30.13
N PHE A 215 -6.32 -17.89 -29.34
CA PHE A 215 -5.28 -18.20 -28.38
C PHE A 215 -5.83 -17.93 -26.99
N THR A 216 -5.88 -18.96 -26.15
CA THR A 216 -6.47 -18.86 -24.81
C THR A 216 -5.80 -17.74 -24.03
N GLY A 217 -6.60 -16.79 -23.56
CA GLY A 217 -6.12 -15.65 -22.80
C GLY A 217 -5.55 -14.48 -23.60
N LEU A 218 -5.34 -14.58 -24.92
CA LEU A 218 -4.87 -13.46 -25.72
C LEU A 218 -6.02 -12.80 -26.49
N VAL A 219 -6.14 -11.48 -26.37
CA VAL A 219 -7.18 -10.70 -27.04
C VAL A 219 -6.65 -9.42 -27.67
N VAL A 220 -7.31 -8.98 -28.75
CA VAL A 220 -7.11 -7.64 -29.31
C VAL A 220 -8.20 -6.72 -28.80
N GLY A 221 -7.81 -5.60 -28.20
CA GLY A 221 -8.73 -4.54 -27.81
C GLY A 221 -8.71 -3.36 -28.78
N CYS A 222 -9.51 -2.34 -28.50
CA CYS A 222 -9.56 -1.10 -29.29
C CYS A 222 -8.19 -0.44 -29.44
N LEU A 223 -7.40 -0.42 -28.37
CA LEU A 223 -5.99 -0.03 -28.40
C LEU A 223 -5.14 -1.23 -27.97
N PRO A 224 -3.86 -1.31 -28.41
CA PRO A 224 -2.95 -2.35 -27.95
C PRO A 224 -2.87 -2.44 -26.41
N VAL A 225 -2.86 -1.29 -25.71
CA VAL A 225 -2.89 -1.26 -24.24
C VAL A 225 -4.15 -1.88 -23.64
N HIS A 226 -5.32 -1.68 -24.25
CA HIS A 226 -6.56 -2.30 -23.78
C HIS A 226 -6.53 -3.81 -23.99
N GLY A 227 -6.11 -4.26 -25.18
CA GLY A 227 -5.95 -5.68 -25.47
C GLY A 227 -4.95 -6.38 -24.54
N LEU A 228 -3.80 -5.75 -24.30
CA LEU A 228 -2.80 -6.25 -23.36
C LEU A 228 -3.39 -6.39 -21.95
N ARG A 229 -4.03 -5.34 -21.42
CA ARG A 229 -4.58 -5.35 -20.05
C ARG A 229 -5.67 -6.41 -19.86
N LEU A 230 -6.48 -6.65 -20.89
CA LEU A 230 -7.58 -7.61 -20.86
C LEU A 230 -7.15 -9.05 -21.20
N SER A 231 -5.95 -9.22 -21.73
CA SER A 231 -5.35 -10.54 -21.91
C SER A 231 -4.93 -11.13 -20.56
N THR A 232 -4.91 -12.46 -20.47
CA THR A 232 -4.45 -13.23 -19.31
C THR A 232 -3.11 -13.92 -19.62
N LEU A 233 -2.53 -14.61 -18.64
CA LEU A 233 -1.28 -15.35 -18.80
C LEU A 233 -1.48 -16.81 -19.26
N GLU A 234 -2.70 -17.24 -19.60
CA GLU A 234 -3.01 -18.65 -19.88
C GLU A 234 -2.14 -19.25 -21.00
N CYS A 235 -2.04 -18.57 -22.15
CA CYS A 235 -1.18 -19.03 -23.25
C CYS A 235 0.29 -19.15 -22.85
N PHE A 236 0.77 -18.30 -21.94
CA PHE A 236 2.18 -18.19 -21.55
C PHE A 236 2.67 -19.37 -20.71
N TYR A 237 1.73 -20.08 -20.07
CA TYR A 237 2.01 -21.29 -19.30
C TYR A 237 1.74 -22.58 -20.08
N SER A 238 1.26 -22.50 -21.33
CA SER A 238 0.89 -23.65 -22.17
C SER A 238 1.87 -23.83 -23.33
N SER A 239 2.60 -24.95 -23.36
CA SER A 239 3.52 -25.27 -24.47
C SER A 239 2.79 -25.43 -25.81
N GLU A 240 1.57 -25.96 -25.80
CA GLU A 240 0.72 -26.08 -26.99
C GLU A 240 0.37 -24.70 -27.55
N CYS A 241 -0.14 -23.79 -26.69
CA CYS A 241 -0.49 -22.44 -27.12
C CYS A 241 0.71 -21.66 -27.66
N LEU A 242 1.89 -21.82 -27.05
CA LEU A 242 3.13 -21.19 -27.52
C LEU A 242 3.61 -21.76 -28.86
N THR A 243 3.38 -23.05 -29.10
CA THR A 243 3.69 -23.69 -30.39
C THR A 243 2.78 -23.13 -31.48
N ASP A 244 1.48 -23.03 -31.22
CA ASP A 244 0.53 -22.41 -32.14
C ASP A 244 0.87 -20.94 -32.41
N LEU A 245 1.31 -20.21 -31.37
CA LEU A 245 1.72 -18.82 -31.51
C LEU A 245 2.97 -18.70 -32.38
N ALA A 246 3.94 -19.60 -32.24
CA ALA A 246 5.14 -19.64 -33.09
C ALA A 246 4.79 -19.90 -34.57
N VAL A 247 3.84 -20.80 -34.83
CA VAL A 247 3.31 -21.07 -36.18
C VAL A 247 2.59 -19.84 -36.73
N PHE A 248 1.75 -19.18 -35.93
CA PHE A 248 1.05 -17.97 -36.31
C PHE A 248 2.01 -16.88 -36.78
N VAL A 249 3.14 -16.70 -36.08
CA VAL A 249 4.11 -15.64 -36.41
C VAL A 249 5.13 -16.09 -37.45
N LYS A 250 4.95 -17.28 -38.04
CA LYS A 250 5.82 -17.90 -39.06
C LYS A 250 7.29 -17.90 -38.66
N SER A 251 7.58 -18.27 -37.42
CA SER A 251 8.94 -18.28 -36.90
C SER A 251 9.32 -19.68 -36.40
N SER A 252 10.60 -20.03 -36.53
CA SER A 252 11.20 -21.20 -35.88
C SER A 252 11.54 -20.92 -34.41
N LEU A 253 10.78 -20.01 -33.77
CA LEU A 253 11.07 -19.57 -32.42
C LEU A 253 10.61 -20.64 -31.42
N VAL A 254 11.58 -21.16 -30.66
CA VAL A 254 11.30 -21.98 -29.50
C VAL A 254 11.03 -21.03 -28.33
N LEU A 255 9.75 -20.88 -27.97
CA LEU A 255 9.31 -20.14 -26.79
C LEU A 255 9.21 -21.10 -25.61
N SER A 256 9.85 -20.74 -24.50
CA SER A 256 9.74 -21.53 -23.27
C SER A 256 8.50 -21.08 -22.48
N PRO A 257 7.65 -22.01 -22.00
CA PRO A 257 6.57 -21.66 -21.08
C PRO A 257 7.10 -21.01 -19.82
N LEU A 258 6.31 -20.11 -19.24
CA LEU A 258 6.53 -19.63 -17.88
C LEU A 258 6.47 -20.81 -16.90
N ASN A 259 7.22 -20.71 -15.81
CA ASN A 259 7.35 -21.79 -14.85
C ASN A 259 6.22 -21.74 -13.82
N GLN A 260 5.30 -22.71 -13.88
CA GLN A 260 4.17 -22.82 -12.93
C GLN A 260 4.62 -23.15 -11.50
N SER A 261 5.82 -23.68 -11.31
CA SER A 261 6.37 -24.00 -9.98
C SER A 261 6.92 -22.78 -9.24
N ILE A 262 7.12 -21.65 -9.91
CA ILE A 262 7.52 -20.41 -9.24
C ILE A 262 6.27 -19.83 -8.56
N PRO A 263 6.29 -19.65 -7.23
CA PRO A 263 5.15 -19.09 -6.51
C PRO A 263 4.90 -17.66 -6.96
N SER A 264 3.62 -17.34 -7.18
CA SER A 264 3.16 -15.99 -7.47
C SER A 264 2.06 -15.61 -6.50
N ARG A 265 2.03 -14.34 -6.08
CA ARG A 265 0.92 -13.82 -5.28
C ARG A 265 -0.36 -13.60 -6.09
N PHE A 266 -0.26 -13.67 -7.42
CA PHE A 266 -1.39 -13.51 -8.33
C PHE A 266 -2.04 -14.87 -8.56
N THR A 267 -3.20 -15.11 -7.95
CA THR A 267 -3.90 -16.41 -8.01
C THR A 267 -5.32 -16.26 -8.57
N PRO A 268 -5.73 -17.07 -9.58
CA PRO A 268 -4.94 -18.09 -10.29
C PRO A 268 -3.92 -17.47 -11.25
N ILE A 269 -2.70 -18.01 -11.27
CA ILE A 269 -1.55 -17.41 -11.98
C ILE A 269 -1.75 -17.30 -13.50
N SER A 270 -2.46 -18.26 -14.10
CA SER A 270 -2.73 -18.28 -15.53
C SER A 270 -3.87 -17.33 -15.91
N SER A 271 -4.99 -17.34 -15.18
CA SER A 271 -6.19 -16.58 -15.52
C SER A 271 -6.17 -15.12 -15.03
N THR A 272 -5.13 -14.70 -14.31
CA THR A 272 -5.00 -13.30 -13.87
C THR A 272 -4.82 -12.39 -15.09
N PRO A 273 -5.64 -11.34 -15.26
CA PRO A 273 -5.45 -10.37 -16.32
C PRO A 273 -4.10 -9.66 -16.17
N ILE A 274 -3.39 -9.46 -17.28
CA ILE A 274 -2.12 -8.71 -17.31
C ILE A 274 -2.32 -7.29 -16.77
N GLY A 275 -3.52 -6.71 -16.92
CA GLY A 275 -3.89 -5.45 -16.29
C GLY A 275 -3.69 -5.42 -14.77
N THR A 276 -4.01 -6.52 -14.08
CA THR A 276 -3.79 -6.66 -12.63
C THR A 276 -2.32 -6.66 -12.28
N LEU A 277 -1.48 -7.33 -13.09
CA LEU A 277 -0.03 -7.30 -12.90
C LEU A 277 0.54 -5.90 -13.11
N ILE A 278 0.10 -5.20 -14.16
CA ILE A 278 0.50 -3.82 -14.44
C ILE A 278 0.15 -2.90 -13.28
N ASP A 279 -1.08 -2.99 -12.77
CA ASP A 279 -1.60 -2.14 -11.68
C ASP A 279 -0.83 -2.34 -10.36
N GLU A 280 -0.21 -3.50 -10.22
CA GLU A 280 0.58 -3.93 -9.08
C GLU A 280 2.10 -3.89 -9.34
N LEU A 281 2.52 -3.16 -10.39
CA LEU A 281 3.92 -2.95 -10.79
C LEU A 281 4.71 -4.25 -11.07
N PHE A 282 4.00 -5.35 -11.35
CA PHE A 282 4.56 -6.70 -11.49
C PHE A 282 5.34 -7.18 -10.26
N ILE A 283 5.14 -6.58 -9.07
CA ILE A 283 5.92 -6.94 -7.88
C ILE A 283 5.30 -8.18 -7.24
N GLU A 284 6.10 -9.21 -7.00
CA GLU A 284 5.68 -10.45 -6.32
C GLU A 284 5.83 -10.34 -4.80
N SER A 285 6.96 -9.81 -4.36
CA SER A 285 7.25 -9.64 -2.93
C SER A 285 8.17 -8.46 -2.69
N TRP A 286 8.05 -7.88 -1.51
CA TRP A 286 8.89 -6.80 -1.03
C TRP A 286 9.78 -7.31 0.10
N GLN A 287 11.00 -6.80 0.16
CA GLN A 287 11.91 -6.95 1.29
C GLN A 287 12.17 -5.59 1.91
N ASN A 288 12.19 -5.53 3.23
CA ASN A 288 12.55 -4.32 3.95
C ASN A 288 13.31 -4.67 5.23
N SER A 289 14.22 -3.80 5.62
CA SER A 289 14.93 -3.89 6.89
C SER A 289 15.08 -2.50 7.50
N SER A 290 15.05 -2.42 8.83
CA SER A 290 15.28 -1.20 9.57
C SER A 290 16.27 -1.43 10.71
N ASN A 291 17.08 -0.41 11.01
CA ASN A 291 18.08 -0.45 12.07
C ASN A 291 17.87 0.68 13.08
N TYR A 292 17.20 0.37 14.18
CA TYR A 292 16.97 1.33 15.26
C TYR A 292 18.28 1.83 15.89
N SER A 293 19.31 0.98 16.00
CA SER A 293 20.59 1.38 16.60
C SER A 293 21.32 2.42 15.73
N SER A 294 21.25 2.27 14.39
CA SER A 294 21.73 3.31 13.46
C SER A 294 20.97 4.62 13.68
N TYR A 295 19.63 4.58 13.69
CA TYR A 295 18.79 5.75 13.96
C TYR A 295 19.14 6.44 15.29
N TYR A 296 19.22 5.67 16.39
CA TYR A 296 19.50 6.19 17.72
C TYR A 296 20.90 6.82 17.79
N SER A 297 21.89 6.20 17.15
CA SER A 297 23.26 6.71 17.13
C SER A 297 23.42 8.06 16.41
N ILE A 298 22.51 8.40 15.49
CA ILE A 298 22.51 9.68 14.78
C ILE A 298 21.74 10.73 15.59
N CYS A 299 20.55 10.40 16.11
CA CYS A 299 19.83 11.30 17.03
C CYS A 299 20.70 11.65 18.25
N ALA A 300 21.42 10.67 18.82
CA ALA A 300 22.45 10.82 19.87
C ALA A 300 22.13 11.92 20.91
N PRO A 301 21.18 11.69 21.83
CA PRO A 301 20.79 12.72 22.79
C PRO A 301 21.99 13.16 23.64
N SER A 302 22.20 14.47 23.76
CA SER A 302 23.35 15.02 24.51
C SER A 302 23.18 14.85 26.03
N ASN A 303 21.94 14.96 26.51
CA ASN A 303 21.57 14.69 27.88
C ASN A 303 20.10 14.26 27.96
N CYS A 304 19.77 13.44 28.96
CA CYS A 304 18.40 13.09 29.31
C CYS A 304 18.09 13.61 30.72
N ARG A 305 17.02 14.38 30.86
CA ARG A 305 16.54 14.91 32.14
C ARG A 305 15.21 14.30 32.48
N TYR A 306 15.05 13.84 33.71
CA TYR A 306 13.74 13.40 34.20
C TYR A 306 13.47 13.95 35.59
N THR A 307 12.18 14.09 35.91
CA THR A 307 11.74 14.49 37.23
C THR A 307 10.97 13.38 37.91
N TYR A 308 11.25 13.15 39.18
CA TYR A 308 10.46 12.25 40.01
C TYR A 308 10.05 12.94 41.32
N VAL A 309 8.90 12.52 41.83
CA VAL A 309 8.41 12.96 43.13
C VAL A 309 8.67 11.80 44.08
N GLU A 310 9.61 11.99 44.98
CA GLU A 310 9.82 11.08 46.09
C GLU A 310 8.65 11.28 47.06
N ARG A 311 7.70 10.35 47.09
CA ARG A 311 6.75 10.28 48.21
C ARG A 311 7.57 9.77 49.39
N ASN A 312 7.92 10.67 50.30
CA ASN A 312 8.71 10.33 51.48
C ASN A 312 7.84 9.48 52.42
N GLY A 313 7.81 8.17 52.16
CA GLY A 313 6.91 7.22 52.78
C GLY A 313 7.03 7.23 54.30
N PHE A 314 8.22 7.54 54.83
CA PHE A 314 8.44 7.69 56.26
C PHE A 314 7.67 8.88 56.85
N VAL A 315 7.78 10.07 56.27
CA VAL A 315 7.07 11.27 56.76
C VAL A 315 5.56 11.08 56.61
N TYR A 316 5.11 10.52 55.49
CA TYR A 316 3.68 10.24 55.29
C TYR A 316 3.15 9.19 56.29
N THR A 317 3.89 8.11 56.52
CA THR A 317 3.52 7.08 57.51
C THR A 317 3.51 7.67 58.93
N LEU A 318 4.54 8.45 59.29
CA LEU A 318 4.66 9.07 60.60
C LEU A 318 3.54 10.10 60.85
N THR A 319 3.27 10.99 59.89
CA THR A 319 2.17 11.96 59.98
C THR A 319 0.80 11.28 60.02
N THR A 320 0.64 10.16 59.33
CA THR A 320 -0.59 9.36 59.38
C THR A 320 -0.77 8.71 60.75
N ILE A 321 0.29 8.13 61.33
CA ILE A 321 0.26 7.55 62.69
C ILE A 321 -0.01 8.64 63.74
N LEU A 322 0.66 9.79 63.64
CA LEU A 322 0.44 10.92 64.56
C LEU A 322 -0.98 11.50 64.43
N GLY A 323 -1.51 11.59 63.21
CA GLY A 323 -2.89 12.01 62.97
C GLY A 323 -3.93 11.03 63.50
N LEU A 324 -3.67 9.72 63.36
CA LEU A 324 -4.49 8.65 63.95
C LEU A 324 -4.44 8.68 65.48
N TYR A 325 -3.24 8.81 66.06
CA TYR A 325 -3.06 8.89 67.51
C TYR A 325 -3.77 10.12 68.07
N GLY A 326 -3.52 11.31 67.51
CA GLY A 326 -4.16 12.55 67.96
C GLY A 326 -5.68 12.53 67.80
N GLY A 327 -6.20 11.97 66.69
CA GLY A 327 -7.64 11.78 66.50
C GLY A 327 -8.26 10.82 67.52
N LEU A 328 -7.53 9.77 67.91
CA LEU A 328 -8.00 8.76 68.84
C LEU A 328 -7.88 9.19 70.31
N THR A 329 -6.85 9.95 70.69
CA THR A 329 -6.65 10.41 72.08
C THR A 329 -7.40 11.69 72.42
N GLU A 330 -7.44 12.66 71.51
CA GLU A 330 -8.06 13.98 71.79
C GLU A 330 -9.46 14.10 71.17
N GLY A 331 -9.68 13.53 69.98
CA GLY A 331 -10.96 13.60 69.28
C GLY A 331 -12.02 12.65 69.84
N LEU A 332 -11.64 11.43 70.19
CA LEU A 332 -12.57 10.40 70.68
C LEU A 332 -13.27 10.79 71.99
N PRO A 333 -12.60 11.37 73.01
CA PRO A 333 -13.27 11.82 74.23
C PRO A 333 -14.30 12.93 73.97
N LEU A 334 -14.03 13.86 73.04
CA LEU A 334 -14.97 14.93 72.66
C LEU A 334 -16.22 14.36 71.97
N VAL A 335 -16.04 13.39 71.08
CA VAL A 335 -17.16 12.69 70.43
C VAL A 335 -17.96 11.88 71.45
N ILE A 336 -17.30 11.19 72.37
CA ILE A 336 -17.95 10.47 73.47
C ILE A 336 -18.74 11.43 74.37
N TRP A 337 -18.17 12.58 74.75
CA TRP A 337 -18.88 13.58 75.54
C TRP A 337 -20.07 14.18 74.80
N GLY A 338 -19.91 14.54 73.53
CA GLY A 338 -21.00 15.06 72.70
C GLY A 338 -22.13 14.05 72.52
N SER A 339 -21.80 12.79 72.23
CA SER A 339 -22.77 11.71 72.07
C SER A 339 -23.46 11.36 73.39
N LEU A 340 -22.75 11.40 74.54
CA LEU A 340 -23.36 11.30 75.87
C LEU A 340 -24.34 12.46 76.12
N GLN A 341 -23.96 13.72 75.88
CA GLN A 341 -24.87 14.85 76.08
C GLN A 341 -26.13 14.75 75.21
N VAL A 342 -25.99 14.31 73.96
CA VAL A 342 -27.13 14.06 73.06
C VAL A 342 -28.00 12.92 73.58
N TYR A 343 -27.39 11.81 74.00
CA TYR A 343 -28.11 10.69 74.61
C TYR A 343 -28.90 11.13 75.86
N TRP A 344 -28.27 11.89 76.75
CA TRP A 344 -28.92 12.43 77.96
C TRP A 344 -30.06 13.38 77.62
N LYS A 345 -29.89 14.29 76.64
CA LYS A 345 -30.98 15.16 76.14
C LYS A 345 -32.15 14.37 75.55
N ILE A 346 -31.87 13.32 74.77
CA ILE A 346 -32.90 12.44 74.19
C ILE A 346 -33.63 11.69 75.31
N ARG A 347 -32.89 11.12 76.26
CA ARG A 347 -33.45 10.40 77.41
C ARG A 347 -34.33 11.31 78.29
N GLU A 348 -33.93 12.55 78.52
CA GLU A 348 -34.76 13.52 79.23
C GLU A 348 -36.03 13.90 78.45
N ARG A 349 -35.95 14.08 77.13
CA ARG A 349 -37.14 14.30 76.29
C ARG A 349 -38.12 13.12 76.37
N ILE A 350 -37.62 11.89 76.34
CA ILE A 350 -38.44 10.68 76.46
C ILE A 350 -39.06 10.56 77.86
N LYS A 351 -38.32 10.89 78.93
CA LYS A 351 -38.87 10.91 80.30
C LYS A 351 -39.94 12.00 80.49
N ARG A 352 -39.75 13.20 79.92
CA ARG A 352 -40.74 14.28 79.98
C ARG A 352 -42.03 13.93 79.23
N HIS A 353 -41.95 13.18 78.12
CA HIS A 353 -43.15 12.66 77.44
C HIS A 353 -43.86 11.50 78.14
N ARG A 354 -43.23 10.84 79.13
CA ARG A 354 -43.91 9.80 79.95
C ARG A 354 -44.63 10.33 81.19
N HIS A 355 -44.41 11.58 81.58
CA HIS A 355 -45.03 12.16 82.79
C HIS A 355 -46.07 13.27 82.53
N ILE A 356 -46.49 13.47 81.28
CA ILE A 356 -47.62 14.36 80.96
C ILE A 356 -48.55 13.64 79.98
N ALA A 357 -49.32 12.72 80.54
CA ALA A 357 -50.68 12.42 80.08
C ALA A 357 -51.57 12.40 81.34
N PRO A 358 -52.19 13.53 81.72
CA PRO A 358 -53.44 13.48 82.46
C PRO A 358 -54.60 13.37 81.47
N ILE A 359 -55.67 12.71 81.85
CA ILE A 359 -57.03 13.23 81.70
C ILE A 359 -57.91 12.48 82.72
N ASN A 360 -58.60 13.29 83.51
CA ASN A 360 -59.72 12.93 84.34
C ASN A 360 -60.87 12.35 83.50
N SER A 361 -61.58 11.43 84.14
CA SER A 361 -63.03 11.27 84.11
C SER A 361 -63.83 12.45 83.52
N GLY A 362 -64.56 12.12 82.46
CA GLY A 362 -65.87 12.63 82.08
C GLY A 362 -66.66 11.45 81.54
#